data_AF-A0A3D4RKG1-F1
#
_entry.id   AF-A0A3D4RKG1-F1
#
_cell.length_a   1.000
_cell.length_b   1.000
_cell.length_c   1.000
_cell.angle_alpha   90.00
_cell.angle_beta   90.00
_cell.angle_gamma   90.00
#
_symmetry.space_group_name_H-M   'P 1'
#
loop_
_entity.id
_entity.type
_entity.pdbx_description
1 polymer ?
#
loop_
_entity_poly.entity_id
_entity_poly.type
_entity_poly.pdbx_seq_one_letter_code
_entity_poly.pdbx_strand_id
1 'polypeptide(L)' 'MRQGKHHTVKKALRKNRISVMLNDSEMRALENYCQRYKFRNRSQAIRQLLIKNILQRFDNDTPTLFD' A
#
# COMPACT_ATOMS: atom_id res chain seq x y z
N MET A 1 -31.81 -15.23 23.13
CA MET A 1 -31.28 -14.90 21.79
C MET A 1 -30.26 -13.77 21.94
N ARG A 2 -28.96 -14.06 21.76
CA ARG A 2 -27.88 -13.07 21.95
C ARG A 2 -27.64 -12.34 20.63
N GLN A 3 -27.95 -11.04 20.59
CA GLN A 3 -27.59 -10.20 19.45
C GLN A 3 -26.07 -10.00 19.42
N GLY A 4 -25.41 -10.51 18.38
CA GLY A 4 -23.99 -10.26 18.13
C GLY A 4 -23.81 -8.82 17.67
N LYS A 5 -23.04 -8.03 18.43
CA LYS A 5 -22.67 -6.66 18.04
C LYS A 5 -21.72 -6.70 16.84
N HIS A 6 -22.24 -6.35 15.66
CA HIS A 6 -21.42 -6.12 14.47
C HIS A 6 -20.53 -4.89 14.73
N HIS A 7 -19.23 -5.10 14.95
CA HIS A 7 -18.26 -4.00 14.96
C HIS A 7 -18.12 -3.48 13.53
N THR A 8 -18.88 -2.43 13.18
CA THR A 8 -18.72 -1.74 11.90
C THR A 8 -17.39 -1.00 11.92
N VAL A 9 -16.33 -1.64 11.45
CA VAL A 9 -15.04 -0.97 11.20
C VAL A 9 -15.32 0.19 10.25
N LYS A 10 -15.24 1.43 10.75
CA LYS A 10 -15.35 2.63 9.91
C LYS A 10 -14.30 2.51 8.81
N LYS A 11 -14.75 2.31 7.57
CA LYS A 11 -13.87 2.17 6.41
C LYS A 11 -13.07 3.47 6.27
N ALA A 12 -11.76 3.41 6.53
CA ALA A 12 -10.89 4.56 6.41
C ALA A 12 -10.90 5.08 4.96
N LEU A 13 -11.48 6.25 4.76
CA LEU A 13 -11.59 6.88 3.45
C LEU A 13 -10.24 7.49 3.04
N ARG A 14 -9.85 7.28 1.79
CA ARG A 14 -8.63 7.86 1.21
C ARG A 14 -8.95 9.29 0.77
N LYS A 15 -8.50 10.29 1.54
CA LYS A 15 -8.78 11.72 1.29
C LYS A 15 -7.59 12.49 0.70
N ASN A 16 -6.37 11.99 0.92
CA ASN A 16 -5.15 12.67 0.51
C ASN A 16 -4.71 12.20 -0.88
N ARG A 17 -4.36 13.14 -1.76
CA ARG A 17 -3.89 12.87 -3.13
C ARG A 17 -2.37 12.92 -3.18
N ILE A 18 -1.78 11.98 -3.91
CA ILE A 18 -0.36 11.99 -4.28
C ILE A 18 -0.29 11.93 -5.81
N SER A 19 0.58 12.75 -6.41
CA SER A 19 0.86 12.73 -7.84
C SER A 19 2.37 12.64 -8.02
N VAL A 20 2.82 11.74 -8.89
CA VAL A 20 4.23 11.56 -9.23
C VAL A 20 4.36 11.53 -10.74
N MET A 21 5.40 12.16 -11.27
CA MET A 21 5.76 12.07 -12.68
C MET A 21 6.79 10.95 -12.83
N LEU A 22 6.63 10.11 -13.84
CA LEU A 22 7.54 9.02 -14.16
C LEU A 22 8.09 9.26 -15.56
N ASN A 23 9.35 8.89 -15.78
CA ASN A 23 9.88 8.81 -17.13
C ASN A 23 9.36 7.54 -17.84
N ASP A 24 9.64 7.44 -19.14
CA ASP A 24 9.15 6.32 -19.96
C ASP A 24 9.63 4.95 -19.49
N SER A 25 10.82 4.86 -18.90
CA SER A 25 11.38 3.60 -18.41
C SER A 25 10.69 3.17 -17.12
N GLU A 26 10.49 4.11 -16.20
CA GLU A 26 9.77 3.91 -14.95
C GLU A 26 8.30 3.53 -15.19
N MET A 27 7.65 4.19 -16.16
CA MET A 27 6.28 3.88 -16.54
C MET A 27 6.15 2.45 -17.08
N ARG A 28 7.04 2.04 -17.99
CA ARG A 28 7.09 0.66 -18.51
C ARG A 28 7.33 -0.36 -17.40
N ALA A 29 8.26 -0.07 -16.49
CA ALA A 29 8.53 -0.94 -15.35
C ALA A 29 7.29 -1.12 -14.45
N LEU A 30 6.56 -0.02 -14.18
CA LEU A 30 5.31 -0.07 -13.41
C LEU A 30 4.22 -0.89 -14.13
N GLU A 31 4.06 -0.72 -15.43
CA GLU A 31 3.09 -1.47 -16.23
C GLU A 31 3.40 -2.96 -16.25
N ASN A 32 4.66 -3.32 -16.51
CA ASN A 32 5.14 -4.70 -16.47
C ASN A 32 4.94 -5.34 -15.09
N TYR A 33 5.22 -4.59 -14.02
CA TYR A 33 4.94 -5.03 -12.66
C TYR A 33 3.45 -5.28 -12.44
N CYS A 34 2.59 -4.35 -12.84
CA CYS A 34 1.14 -4.49 -12.70
C CYS A 34 0.61 -5.71 -13.45
N GLN A 35 1.11 -5.97 -14.67
CA GLN A 35 0.74 -7.14 -15.46
C GLN A 35 1.20 -8.44 -14.80
N ARG A 36 2.48 -8.53 -14.40
CA ARG A 36 3.08 -9.73 -13.79
C ARG A 36 2.34 -10.16 -12.52
N TYR A 37 1.97 -9.21 -11.67
CA TYR A 37 1.30 -9.46 -10.39
C TYR A 37 -0.23 -9.26 -10.44
N LYS A 38 -0.80 -9.12 -11.64
CA LYS A 38 -2.25 -9.04 -11.90
C LYS A 38 -2.96 -7.92 -11.13
N PHE A 39 -2.29 -6.79 -10.94
CA PHE A 39 -2.91 -5.60 -10.37
C PHE A 39 -3.90 -4.99 -11.35
N ARG A 40 -5.17 -4.90 -10.94
CA ARG A 40 -6.23 -4.26 -11.73
C ARG A 40 -6.10 -2.74 -11.77
N ASN A 41 -5.41 -2.14 -10.81
CA ASN A 41 -5.32 -0.69 -10.64
C ASN A 41 -3.89 -0.26 -10.28
N ARG A 42 -3.33 0.64 -11.09
CA ARG A 42 -1.97 1.19 -10.91
C ARG A 42 -1.82 1.92 -9.57
N SER A 43 -2.77 2.78 -9.21
CA SER A 43 -2.79 3.48 -7.92
C SER A 43 -2.84 2.52 -6.72
N GLN A 44 -3.51 1.37 -6.86
CA GLN A 44 -3.48 0.33 -5.84
C GLN A 44 -2.09 -0.30 -5.71
N ALA A 45 -1.45 -0.64 -6.83
CA ALA A 45 -0.11 -1.21 -6.84
C ALA A 45 0.91 -0.24 -6.20
N ILE A 46 0.95 1.00 -6.68
CA ILE A 46 1.86 2.05 -6.17
C ILE A 46 1.68 2.22 -4.67
N ARG A 47 0.43 2.38 -4.19
CA ARG A 47 0.16 2.57 -2.77
C ARG A 47 0.57 1.37 -1.93
N GLN A 48 0.31 0.15 -2.40
CA GLN A 48 0.70 -1.04 -1.65
C GLN A 48 2.22 -1.15 -1.53
N LEU A 49 2.95 -0.94 -2.62
CA LEU A 49 4.42 -0.96 -2.61
C LEU A 49 4.98 0.12 -1.70
N LEU A 50 4.51 1.36 -1.86
CA LEU A 50 4.99 2.50 -1.09
C LEU A 50 4.79 2.30 0.40
N ILE A 51 3.55 1.98 0.82
CA ILE A 51 3.25 1.80 2.26
C ILE A 51 3.96 0.57 2.81
N LYS A 52 4.03 -0.53 2.06
CA LYS A 52 4.78 -1.72 2.50
C LYS A 52 6.25 -1.38 2.73
N ASN A 53 6.88 -0.68 1.79
CA ASN A 53 8.29 -0.34 1.90
C ASN A 53 8.56 0.62 3.07
N ILE A 54 7.72 1.64 3.26
CA ILE A 54 7.82 2.58 4.40
C ILE A 54 7.72 1.84 5.73
N LEU A 55 6.70 0.98 5.89
CA LEU A 55 6.50 0.23 7.13
C LEU A 55 7.66 -0.74 7.39
N GLN A 56 8.07 -1.51 6.38
CA GLN A 56 9.22 -2.41 6.49
C GLN A 56 10.50 -1.65 6.86
N ARG A 57 10.68 -0.44 6.35
CA ARG A 57 11.83 0.39 6.70
C ARG A 57 11.77 0.83 8.16
N PHE A 58 10.62 1.27 8.64
CA PHE A 58 10.44 1.61 10.06
C PHE A 58 10.66 0.40 10.97
N ASP A 59 10.13 -0.77 10.62
CA ASP A 59 10.32 -2.00 11.38
C ASP A 59 11.81 -2.35 11.51
N ASN A 60 12.60 -2.14 10.44
CA ASN A 60 14.04 -2.40 10.42
C ASN A 60 14.87 -1.34 11.16
N ASP A 61 14.45 -0.08 11.16
CA ASP A 61 15.21 1.03 11.76
C ASP A 61 14.92 1.19 13.26
N THR A 62 13.83 0.59 13.78
CA THR A 62 13.59 0.52 15.22
C THR A 62 14.50 -0.53 15.86
N PRO A 63 15.30 -0.18 16.90
CA PRO A 63 16.02 -1.18 17.67
C PRO A 63 14.99 -2.17 18.22
N THR A 64 15.21 -3.46 18.00
CA THR A 64 14.29 -4.45 18.54
C THR A 64 14.39 -4.38 20.06
N LEU A 65 13.25 -4.47 20.76
CA LEU A 65 13.16 -4.30 22.23
C LEU A 65 14.06 -5.26 23.03
N PHE A 66 14.75 -6.19 22.35
CA PHE A 66 15.52 -7.27 22.93
C PHE A 66 16.92 -7.44 22.29
N ASP A 67 17.38 -6.50 21.46
CA ASP A 67 18.80 -6.38 21.08
C ASP A 67 19.56 -5.45 22.05
#